data_AF-A0A3C1LC02-F1
#
_entry.id   AF-A0A3C1LC02-F1
#
_cell.length_a   1.000
_cell.length_b   1.000
_cell.length_c   1.000
_cell.angle_alpha   90.00
_cell.angle_beta   90.00
_cell.angle_gamma   90.00
#
_symmetry.space_group_name_H-M   'P 1'
#
loop_
_entity.id
_entity.type
_entity.pdbx_description
1 polymer ?
#
loop_
_entity_poly.entity_id
_entity_poly.type
_entity_poly.pdbx_seq_one_letter_code
_entity_poly.pdbx_strand_id
1 'polypeptide(L)'
;GGGYNAKLYNINELIDQFAFGIKKHPLSIRNFIRMARQVYNQPLKAVFLLGKGVSYDEYRRFESNPDIERQSLVPTWGWPPSDNLLVSNTILTQNPVVPIGRIAAISPQEMLDYLNKVKEYEQQQTTNNNSIANKSWMKTSVHVVGANNNDGLEFVLTAYQNGYGNIIRDTAFGGNVFHFNKTATGPVSPTTNALIEQLFNRGIGVLNYFGHSSATALDYNLNNPNQYNNQGRYPVFLVNGCNAGNFFSFDVGRFSIVSSLAEKFVLAPNRGAIAFLASTHFGVTTFLDYLNSGFYRSLARSGYNKPIGLNIQESIAYAGQFNFDTLTTRLHAETNTLHGDPVLKINAAPSPDFAVENATVTLSPQVVSVADNQFTVKSVLYNLGKATGDSVLVNIRRQYPDGSFATVYNSRIRSIRFADSITLQLPVLPSRDRGENRIIVTIDGD
;
A
#
# COMPACT_ATOMS: atom_id res chain seq x y z
N GLY A 1 1.48 -17.56 -6.62
CA GLY A 1 0.08 -17.53 -6.15
C GLY A 1 -0.82 -16.97 -7.24
N GLY A 2 -2.06 -16.65 -6.90
CA GLY A 2 -2.90 -15.77 -7.72
C GLY A 2 -3.51 -16.32 -9.02
N GLY A 3 -3.37 -17.61 -9.32
CA GLY A 3 -4.00 -18.24 -10.49
C GLY A 3 -3.40 -17.84 -11.85
N TYR A 4 -2.21 -17.22 -11.86
CA TYR A 4 -1.51 -16.86 -13.10
C TYR A 4 -0.72 -18.03 -13.68
N ASN A 5 -0.72 -18.17 -15.01
CA ASN A 5 0.20 -19.05 -15.72
C ASN A 5 1.54 -18.33 -15.92
N ALA A 6 2.46 -18.50 -14.98
CA ALA A 6 3.78 -17.87 -15.02
C ALA A 6 4.74 -18.65 -15.94
N LYS A 7 5.45 -17.91 -16.81
CA LYS A 7 6.53 -18.45 -17.64
C LYS A 7 7.85 -17.79 -17.24
N LEU A 8 8.90 -18.58 -17.07
CA LEU A 8 10.23 -18.11 -16.69
C LEU A 8 11.12 -18.02 -17.93
N TYR A 9 11.85 -16.91 -18.06
CA TYR A 9 12.80 -16.68 -19.16
C TYR A 9 14.14 -16.26 -18.60
N ASN A 10 15.22 -16.86 -19.10
CA ASN A 10 16.57 -16.51 -18.73
C ASN A 10 17.01 -15.26 -19.50
N ILE A 11 17.48 -14.23 -18.79
CA ILE A 11 17.91 -12.98 -19.39
C ILE A 11 19.06 -13.16 -20.39
N ASN A 12 19.96 -14.12 -20.18
CA ASN A 12 21.07 -14.37 -21.10
C ASN A 12 20.56 -14.86 -22.46
N GLU A 13 19.54 -15.73 -22.48
CA GLU A 13 18.92 -16.13 -23.74
C GLU A 13 18.17 -14.99 -24.42
N LEU A 14 17.52 -14.12 -23.64
CA LEU A 14 16.89 -12.93 -24.20
C LEU A 14 17.93 -11.97 -24.81
N ILE A 15 19.11 -11.84 -24.21
CA ILE A 15 20.21 -11.04 -24.75
C ILE A 15 20.66 -11.60 -26.11
N ASP A 16 20.84 -12.91 -26.21
CA ASP A 16 21.26 -13.55 -27.46
C ASP A 16 20.19 -13.42 -28.55
N GLN A 17 18.92 -13.73 -28.21
CA GLN A 17 17.82 -13.79 -29.19
C GLN A 17 17.26 -12.41 -29.59
N PHE A 18 17.24 -11.44 -28.67
CA PHE A 18 16.53 -10.16 -28.87
C PHE A 18 17.43 -8.93 -28.83
N ALA A 19 18.71 -9.09 -28.50
CA ALA A 19 19.71 -8.01 -28.52
C ALA A 19 21.00 -8.39 -29.27
N PHE A 20 20.99 -9.46 -30.06
CA PHE A 20 22.12 -9.89 -30.89
C PHE A 20 23.42 -10.11 -30.08
N GLY A 21 23.30 -10.59 -28.84
CA GLY A 21 24.42 -10.86 -27.95
C GLY A 21 25.04 -9.61 -27.30
N ILE A 22 24.46 -8.41 -27.48
CA ILE A 22 24.97 -7.20 -26.82
C ILE A 22 24.64 -7.27 -25.33
N LYS A 23 25.70 -7.39 -24.52
CA LYS A 23 25.62 -7.54 -23.06
C LYS A 23 24.75 -6.44 -22.44
N LYS A 24 23.85 -6.85 -21.53
CA LYS A 24 22.98 -5.99 -20.72
C LYS A 24 22.12 -5.01 -21.53
N HIS A 25 21.93 -5.24 -22.82
CA HIS A 25 21.18 -4.31 -23.66
C HIS A 25 19.67 -4.38 -23.33
N PRO A 26 18.99 -3.27 -23.00
CA PRO A 26 17.59 -3.29 -22.55
C PRO A 26 16.59 -3.74 -23.63
N LEU A 27 16.97 -3.63 -24.91
CA LEU A 27 16.19 -4.19 -26.03
C LEU A 27 15.98 -5.70 -25.92
N SER A 28 16.85 -6.45 -25.24
CA SER A 28 16.65 -7.89 -24.99
C SER A 28 15.27 -8.16 -24.37
N ILE A 29 14.94 -7.41 -23.32
CA ILE A 29 13.67 -7.50 -22.61
C ILE A 29 12.54 -6.85 -23.42
N ARG A 30 12.75 -5.63 -23.93
CA ARG A 30 11.67 -4.89 -24.62
C ARG A 30 11.21 -5.59 -25.90
N ASN A 31 12.13 -6.05 -26.73
CA ASN A 31 11.79 -6.73 -27.99
C ASN A 31 11.12 -8.08 -27.71
N PHE A 32 11.57 -8.81 -26.69
CA PHE A 32 10.90 -10.02 -26.24
C PHE A 32 9.44 -9.74 -25.82
N ILE A 33 9.20 -8.72 -24.99
CA ILE A 33 7.86 -8.34 -24.56
C ILE A 33 6.99 -7.93 -25.75
N ARG A 34 7.53 -7.18 -26.71
CA ARG A 34 6.84 -6.80 -27.94
C ARG A 34 6.43 -8.03 -28.75
N MET A 35 7.35 -8.96 -28.98
CA MET A 35 7.09 -10.23 -29.67
C MET A 35 6.02 -11.04 -28.91
N ALA A 36 6.19 -11.23 -27.60
CA ALA A 36 5.28 -12.02 -26.78
C ALA A 36 3.84 -11.47 -26.80
N ARG A 37 3.67 -10.14 -26.82
CA ARG A 37 2.34 -9.51 -26.98
C ARG A 37 1.69 -9.76 -28.34
N GLN A 38 2.48 -9.97 -29.39
CA GLN A 38 2.00 -10.21 -30.74
C GLN A 38 1.74 -11.69 -31.02
N VAL A 39 2.56 -12.58 -30.46
CA VAL A 39 2.58 -14.00 -30.80
C VAL A 39 1.81 -14.86 -29.80
N TYR A 40 1.74 -14.48 -28.52
CA TYR A 40 1.05 -15.32 -27.53
C TYR A 40 -0.47 -15.22 -27.69
N ASN A 41 -1.13 -16.38 -27.70
CA ASN A 41 -2.59 -16.48 -27.77
C ASN A 41 -3.30 -15.81 -26.57
N GLN A 42 -2.63 -15.75 -25.41
CA GLN A 42 -3.14 -15.09 -24.21
C GLN A 42 -2.36 -13.80 -23.96
N PRO A 43 -3.05 -12.68 -23.66
CA PRO A 43 -2.39 -11.40 -23.45
C PRO A 43 -1.52 -11.43 -22.19
N LEU A 44 -0.32 -10.83 -22.27
CA LEU A 44 0.55 -10.66 -21.11
C LEU A 44 -0.17 -9.86 -20.02
N LYS A 45 -0.21 -10.41 -18.80
CA LYS A 45 -0.86 -9.77 -17.65
C LYS A 45 0.12 -8.93 -16.82
N ALA A 46 1.38 -9.33 -16.76
CA ALA A 46 2.44 -8.59 -16.09
C ALA A 46 3.82 -9.10 -16.55
N VAL A 47 4.86 -8.31 -16.28
CA VAL A 47 6.27 -8.66 -16.38
C VAL A 47 6.90 -8.51 -15.00
N PHE A 48 7.51 -9.56 -14.48
CA PHE A 48 8.17 -9.52 -13.18
C PHE A 48 9.67 -9.79 -13.33
N LEU A 49 10.49 -8.76 -13.07
CA LEU A 49 11.94 -8.84 -13.19
C LEU A 49 12.54 -9.37 -11.89
N LEU A 50 13.27 -10.48 -11.98
CA LEU A 50 13.87 -11.15 -10.82
C LEU A 50 15.38 -10.96 -10.86
N GLY A 51 15.89 -10.03 -10.06
CA GLY A 51 17.30 -9.68 -9.99
C GLY A 51 17.52 -8.18 -10.00
N LYS A 52 18.56 -7.73 -9.29
CA LYS A 52 19.02 -6.34 -9.34
C LYS A 52 19.48 -5.97 -10.75
N GLY A 53 19.24 -4.72 -11.12
CA GLY A 53 19.81 -4.09 -12.30
C GLY A 53 20.77 -2.98 -11.86
N VAL A 54 21.72 -2.63 -12.73
CA VAL A 54 22.59 -1.47 -12.53
C VAL A 54 22.34 -0.46 -13.66
N SER A 55 22.35 0.84 -13.34
CA SER A 55 22.23 1.89 -14.36
C SER A 55 23.35 1.78 -15.39
N TYR A 56 23.09 2.11 -16.66
CA TYR A 56 24.05 1.83 -17.72
C TYR A 56 25.36 2.62 -17.56
N ASP A 57 25.29 3.85 -17.03
CA ASP A 57 26.42 4.72 -16.80
C ASP A 57 27.33 4.17 -15.70
N GLU A 58 26.75 3.67 -14.61
CA GLU A 58 27.48 3.00 -13.54
C GLU A 58 28.02 1.64 -13.99
N TYR A 59 27.23 0.85 -14.72
CA TYR A 59 27.69 -0.43 -15.28
C TYR A 59 28.91 -0.22 -16.18
N ARG A 60 28.86 0.75 -17.08
CA ARG A 60 29.99 1.05 -17.97
C ARG A 60 31.20 1.58 -17.21
N ARG A 61 30.99 2.40 -16.18
CA ARG A 61 32.06 2.93 -15.32
C ARG A 61 32.75 1.85 -14.51
N PHE A 62 32.02 0.84 -14.05
CA PHE A 62 32.52 -0.23 -13.17
C PHE A 62 32.65 -1.59 -13.87
N GLU A 63 32.68 -1.63 -15.20
CA GLU A 63 32.72 -2.87 -15.99
C GLU A 63 33.94 -3.75 -15.68
N SER A 64 35.07 -3.14 -15.26
CA SER A 64 36.27 -3.87 -14.84
C SER A 64 36.19 -4.45 -13.43
N ASN A 65 35.19 -4.07 -12.62
CA ASN A 65 35.02 -4.58 -11.27
C ASN A 65 34.38 -5.98 -11.32
N PRO A 66 34.97 -7.01 -10.67
CA PRO A 66 34.44 -8.37 -10.74
C PRO A 66 33.02 -8.53 -10.16
N ASP A 67 32.59 -7.61 -9.29
CA ASP A 67 31.28 -7.65 -8.65
C ASP A 67 30.15 -7.03 -9.48
N ILE A 68 30.46 -6.34 -10.58
CA ILE A 68 29.44 -5.65 -11.39
C ILE A 68 28.40 -6.62 -11.95
N GLU A 69 28.84 -7.79 -12.42
CA GLU A 69 27.99 -8.84 -12.97
C GLU A 69 27.13 -9.52 -11.91
N ARG A 70 27.57 -9.51 -10.65
CA ARG A 70 26.83 -10.07 -9.51
C ARG A 70 25.72 -9.13 -9.03
N GLN A 71 25.76 -7.86 -9.42
CA GLN A 71 24.71 -6.87 -9.11
C GLN A 71 23.84 -6.51 -10.32
N SER A 72 24.39 -6.51 -11.53
CA SER A 72 23.65 -6.22 -12.77
C SER A 72 23.07 -7.51 -13.36
N LEU A 73 22.20 -8.20 -12.61
CA LEU A 73 21.66 -9.50 -12.99
C LEU A 73 20.64 -9.39 -14.13
N VAL A 74 19.70 -8.44 -14.03
CA VAL A 74 18.68 -8.18 -15.06
C VAL A 74 18.73 -6.71 -15.44
N PRO A 75 18.98 -6.35 -16.71
CA PRO A 75 19.17 -4.97 -17.13
C PRO A 75 17.91 -4.13 -16.95
N THR A 76 18.11 -2.81 -16.89
CA THR A 76 17.07 -1.77 -16.91
C THR A 76 17.32 -0.84 -18.10
N TRP A 77 16.45 0.13 -18.34
CA TRP A 77 16.58 1.07 -19.47
C TRP A 77 16.80 2.50 -18.99
N GLY A 78 17.78 3.19 -19.58
CA GLY A 78 17.86 4.66 -19.55
C GLY A 78 18.72 5.21 -18.42
N TRP A 79 18.91 6.53 -18.47
CA TRP A 79 19.45 7.34 -17.39
C TRP A 79 18.57 8.59 -17.29
N PRO A 80 17.76 8.72 -16.24
CA PRO A 80 17.70 7.83 -15.07
C PRO A 80 17.15 6.41 -15.38
N PRO A 81 17.47 5.39 -14.56
CA PRO A 81 16.96 4.03 -14.73
C PRO A 81 15.43 3.93 -14.72
N SER A 82 14.88 3.16 -15.65
CA SER A 82 13.44 2.96 -15.80
C SER A 82 13.11 1.55 -16.30
N ASP A 83 12.40 0.79 -15.47
CA ASP A 83 11.79 -0.46 -15.92
C ASP A 83 10.51 -0.20 -16.73
N ASN A 84 9.81 0.92 -16.50
CA ASN A 84 8.63 1.29 -17.30
C ASN A 84 8.96 1.44 -18.79
N LEU A 85 10.16 1.92 -19.12
CA LEU A 85 10.63 2.01 -20.50
C LEU A 85 10.76 0.63 -21.19
N LEU A 86 11.01 -0.45 -20.44
CA LEU A 86 11.09 -1.82 -20.97
C LEU A 86 9.73 -2.32 -21.52
N VAL A 87 8.63 -1.80 -20.98
CA VAL A 87 7.25 -2.15 -21.36
C VAL A 87 6.51 -1.00 -22.08
N SER A 88 7.21 0.06 -22.47
CA SER A 88 6.63 1.16 -23.25
C SER A 88 6.43 0.76 -24.73
N ASN A 89 5.29 1.14 -25.32
CA ASN A 89 4.97 0.78 -26.71
C ASN A 89 5.95 1.42 -27.71
N THR A 90 6.25 2.71 -27.50
CA THR A 90 7.18 3.50 -28.30
C THR A 90 8.08 4.29 -27.35
N ILE A 91 9.19 4.83 -27.84
CA ILE A 91 10.02 5.76 -27.05
C ILE A 91 9.35 7.13 -26.84
N LEU A 92 8.22 7.40 -27.52
CA LEU A 92 7.49 8.66 -27.46
C LEU A 92 6.30 8.61 -26.50
N THR A 93 5.79 7.40 -26.20
CA THR A 93 4.64 7.17 -25.32
C THR A 93 5.08 6.41 -24.09
N GLN A 94 5.09 7.06 -22.92
CA GLN A 94 5.68 6.50 -21.69
C GLN A 94 4.73 5.64 -20.87
N ASN A 95 3.50 5.45 -21.33
CA ASN A 95 2.55 4.60 -20.64
C ASN A 95 3.03 3.13 -20.75
N PRO A 96 3.38 2.47 -19.65
CA PRO A 96 3.69 1.04 -19.69
C PRO A 96 2.46 0.31 -20.23
N VAL A 97 2.63 -0.54 -21.25
CA VAL A 97 1.50 -1.27 -21.87
C VAL A 97 1.17 -2.57 -21.15
N VAL A 98 2.08 -3.04 -20.30
CA VAL A 98 1.92 -4.21 -19.44
C VAL A 98 2.43 -3.82 -18.05
N PRO A 99 1.74 -4.18 -16.96
CA PRO A 99 2.25 -4.03 -15.60
C PRO A 99 3.67 -4.57 -15.45
N ILE A 100 4.55 -3.80 -14.82
CA ILE A 100 5.92 -4.23 -14.55
C ILE A 100 6.30 -3.96 -13.10
N GLY A 101 7.11 -4.86 -12.54
CA GLY A 101 7.74 -4.70 -11.24
C GLY A 101 9.04 -5.50 -11.21
N ARG A 102 9.87 -5.23 -10.21
CA ARG A 102 11.16 -5.89 -10.01
C ARG A 102 11.36 -6.28 -8.56
N ILE A 103 12.07 -7.38 -8.31
CA ILE A 103 12.80 -7.59 -7.05
C ILE A 103 14.28 -7.44 -7.30
N ALA A 104 14.89 -6.42 -6.69
CA ALA A 104 16.31 -6.10 -6.83
C ALA A 104 17.17 -6.97 -5.89
N ALA A 105 16.97 -8.28 -5.93
CA ALA A 105 17.78 -9.23 -5.18
C ALA A 105 19.09 -9.55 -5.92
N ILE A 106 20.15 -9.79 -5.18
CA ILE A 106 21.46 -10.24 -5.67
C ILE A 106 21.81 -11.66 -5.22
N SER A 107 20.93 -12.30 -4.43
CA SER A 107 21.14 -13.66 -3.94
C SER A 107 19.83 -14.47 -3.90
N PRO A 108 19.92 -15.82 -3.94
CA PRO A 108 18.75 -16.67 -3.73
C PRO A 108 18.08 -16.47 -2.37
N GLN A 109 18.84 -16.12 -1.32
CA GLN A 109 18.29 -15.89 0.02
C GLN A 109 17.38 -14.66 0.04
N GLU A 110 17.81 -13.54 -0.55
CA GLU A 110 16.98 -12.33 -0.64
C GLU A 110 15.68 -12.59 -1.42
N MET A 111 15.75 -13.41 -2.48
CA MET A 111 14.57 -13.86 -3.23
C MET A 111 13.63 -14.72 -2.38
N LEU A 112 14.18 -15.63 -1.58
CA LEU A 112 13.41 -16.48 -0.66
C LEU A 112 12.74 -15.66 0.43
N ASP A 113 13.45 -14.69 1.00
CA ASP A 113 12.93 -13.78 2.02
C ASP A 113 11.73 -13.00 1.47
N TYR A 114 11.82 -12.47 0.24
CA TYR A 114 10.69 -11.82 -0.41
C TYR A 114 9.53 -12.77 -0.69
N LEU A 115 9.80 -13.98 -1.22
CA LEU A 115 8.78 -14.99 -1.50
C LEU A 115 8.01 -15.38 -0.24
N ASN A 116 8.70 -15.54 0.90
CA ASN A 116 8.06 -15.85 2.18
C ASN A 116 7.11 -14.72 2.61
N LYS A 117 7.53 -13.46 2.46
CA LYS A 117 6.64 -12.32 2.74
C LYS A 117 5.40 -12.30 1.83
N VAL A 118 5.54 -12.60 0.54
CA VAL A 118 4.41 -12.68 -0.39
C VAL A 118 3.42 -13.77 0.05
N LYS A 119 3.91 -14.96 0.43
CA LYS A 119 3.06 -16.05 0.93
C LYS A 119 2.31 -15.65 2.19
N GLU A 120 2.99 -15.07 3.17
CA GLU A 120 2.36 -14.61 4.41
C GLU A 120 1.32 -13.50 4.14
N TYR A 121 1.66 -12.53 3.29
CA TYR A 121 0.79 -11.42 2.92
C TYR A 121 -0.49 -11.90 2.23
N GLU A 122 -0.38 -12.76 1.21
CA GLU A 122 -1.54 -13.34 0.51
C GLU A 122 -2.38 -14.21 1.45
N GLN A 123 -1.73 -14.96 2.35
CA GLN A 123 -2.43 -15.79 3.34
C GLN A 123 -3.32 -14.94 4.24
N GLN A 124 -2.82 -13.81 4.77
CA GLN A 124 -3.62 -12.92 5.62
C GLN A 124 -4.93 -12.47 4.95
N GLN A 125 -4.88 -12.18 3.64
CA GLN A 125 -6.07 -11.75 2.89
C GLN A 125 -7.12 -12.87 2.80
N THR A 126 -6.69 -14.12 2.66
CA THR A 126 -7.58 -15.29 2.50
C THR A 126 -8.07 -15.93 3.81
N THR A 127 -7.48 -15.60 4.96
CA THR A 127 -7.88 -16.19 6.24
C THR A 127 -9.34 -15.89 6.59
N ASN A 128 -10.10 -16.90 7.03
CA ASN A 128 -11.52 -16.80 7.42
C ASN A 128 -11.77 -16.16 8.80
N ASN A 129 -10.73 -15.69 9.48
CA ASN A 129 -10.84 -14.99 10.75
C ASN A 129 -11.06 -13.50 10.50
N ASN A 130 -12.33 -13.09 10.44
CA ASN A 130 -12.74 -11.72 10.14
C ASN A 130 -12.94 -10.85 11.38
N SER A 131 -12.21 -11.11 12.47
CA SER A 131 -12.25 -10.21 13.62
C SER A 131 -11.67 -8.84 13.27
N ILE A 132 -12.15 -7.80 13.97
CA ILE A 132 -11.68 -6.42 13.80
C ILE A 132 -10.17 -6.33 14.00
N ALA A 133 -9.62 -7.03 15.00
CA ALA A 133 -8.17 -7.05 15.27
C ALA A 133 -7.33 -7.69 14.14
N ASN A 134 -7.93 -8.58 13.35
CA ASN A 134 -7.24 -9.32 12.30
C ASN A 134 -7.37 -8.70 10.91
N LYS A 135 -8.45 -7.95 10.63
CA LYS A 135 -8.70 -7.39 9.30
C LYS A 135 -8.66 -5.87 9.22
N SER A 136 -8.88 -5.13 10.32
CA SER A 136 -8.93 -3.65 10.25
C SER A 136 -7.65 -3.01 9.72
N TRP A 137 -6.49 -3.60 10.04
CA TRP A 137 -5.17 -3.11 9.60
C TRP A 137 -5.02 -3.06 8.08
N MET A 138 -5.73 -3.92 7.36
CA MET A 138 -5.71 -3.97 5.90
C MET A 138 -6.20 -2.68 5.26
N LYS A 139 -7.08 -1.97 5.97
CA LYS A 139 -7.66 -0.69 5.58
C LYS A 139 -6.94 0.51 6.21
N THR A 140 -5.93 0.27 7.05
CA THR A 140 -5.14 1.34 7.66
C THR A 140 -4.18 1.95 6.65
N SER A 141 -4.23 3.27 6.51
CA SER A 141 -3.27 4.05 5.73
C SER A 141 -2.52 5.03 6.64
N VAL A 142 -1.21 5.16 6.43
CA VAL A 142 -0.36 6.08 7.17
C VAL A 142 0.25 7.07 6.20
N HIS A 143 -0.04 8.35 6.37
CA HIS A 143 0.44 9.44 5.51
C HIS A 143 1.46 10.26 6.29
N VAL A 144 2.67 10.39 5.76
CA VAL A 144 3.81 11.03 6.41
C VAL A 144 4.31 12.17 5.53
N VAL A 145 4.49 13.35 6.13
CA VAL A 145 5.13 14.51 5.49
C VAL A 145 6.54 14.66 6.06
N GLY A 146 7.54 14.55 5.20
CA GLY A 146 8.94 14.73 5.58
C GLY A 146 9.54 15.96 4.91
N ALA A 147 9.09 17.14 5.34
CA ALA A 147 9.62 18.41 4.88
C ALA A 147 9.76 19.34 6.09
N ASN A 148 10.64 20.33 5.96
CA ASN A 148 10.72 21.43 6.91
C ASN A 148 9.81 22.59 6.46
N ASN A 149 9.53 23.54 7.36
CA ASN A 149 8.61 24.66 7.10
C ASN A 149 9.32 25.87 6.50
N ASN A 150 10.62 25.79 6.18
CA ASN A 150 11.41 26.97 5.86
C ASN A 150 11.07 27.55 4.47
N ASP A 151 10.41 26.77 3.61
CA ASP A 151 10.07 27.13 2.23
C ASP A 151 8.57 26.97 1.89
N GLY A 152 7.72 26.66 2.87
CA GLY A 152 6.28 26.41 2.67
C GLY A 152 5.93 25.04 2.07
N LEU A 153 6.92 24.18 1.79
CA LEU A 153 6.69 22.86 1.18
C LEU A 153 5.80 21.98 2.06
N GLU A 154 6.03 21.95 3.37
CA GLU A 154 5.25 21.13 4.29
C GLU A 154 3.74 21.44 4.26
N PHE A 155 3.35 22.71 4.08
CA PHE A 155 1.94 23.08 3.92
C PHE A 155 1.33 22.46 2.66
N VAL A 156 2.05 22.55 1.54
CA VAL A 156 1.63 21.98 0.24
C VAL A 156 1.50 20.46 0.33
N LEU A 157 2.52 19.79 0.89
CA LEU A 157 2.51 18.33 1.03
C LEU A 157 1.43 17.83 1.97
N THR A 158 1.15 18.58 3.06
CA THR A 158 0.04 18.28 3.97
C THR A 158 -1.30 18.38 3.25
N ALA A 159 -1.50 19.41 2.42
CA ALA A 159 -2.72 19.55 1.63
C ALA A 159 -2.93 18.37 0.65
N TYR A 160 -1.86 17.93 -0.03
CA TYR A 160 -1.91 16.74 -0.90
C TYR A 160 -2.25 15.46 -0.12
N GLN A 161 -1.56 15.20 0.99
CA GLN A 161 -1.82 14.02 1.84
C GLN A 161 -3.25 14.00 2.39
N ASN A 162 -3.83 15.16 2.70
CA ASN A 162 -5.23 15.30 3.08
C ASN A 162 -6.17 14.95 1.92
N GLY A 163 -5.86 15.42 0.70
CA GLY A 163 -6.57 15.04 -0.52
C GLY A 163 -6.59 13.53 -0.76
N TYR A 164 -5.43 12.87 -0.64
CA TYR A 164 -5.34 11.40 -0.75
C TYR A 164 -6.15 10.70 0.34
N GLY A 165 -6.09 11.24 1.57
CA GLY A 165 -6.86 10.75 2.72
C GLY A 165 -8.37 10.81 2.46
N ASN A 166 -8.86 11.88 1.82
CA ASN A 166 -10.26 12.00 1.44
C ASN A 166 -10.67 10.97 0.38
N ILE A 167 -9.82 10.74 -0.63
CA ILE A 167 -10.08 9.76 -1.70
C ILE A 167 -10.22 8.34 -1.13
N ILE A 168 -9.28 7.93 -0.27
CA ILE A 168 -9.22 6.55 0.23
C ILE A 168 -10.26 6.26 1.33
N ARG A 169 -10.69 7.28 2.10
CA ARG A 169 -11.77 7.16 3.10
C ARG A 169 -13.15 7.00 2.47
N ASP A 170 -13.42 7.71 1.37
CA ASP A 170 -14.79 7.90 0.86
C ASP A 170 -15.33 6.73 0.02
N THR A 171 -14.45 6.06 -0.73
CA THR A 171 -14.84 5.16 -1.83
C THR A 171 -14.60 3.68 -1.51
N ALA A 172 -14.39 2.80 -2.49
CA ALA A 172 -14.42 1.34 -2.33
C ALA A 172 -13.43 0.81 -1.29
N PHE A 173 -12.34 1.53 -1.05
CA PHE A 173 -11.34 1.17 -0.05
C PHE A 173 -11.80 1.42 1.38
N GLY A 174 -12.54 2.50 1.67
CA GLY A 174 -13.02 2.82 3.03
C GLY A 174 -11.91 2.88 4.09
N GLY A 175 -10.80 3.55 3.79
CA GLY A 175 -9.58 3.50 4.60
C GLY A 175 -9.67 4.24 5.94
N ASN A 176 -8.90 3.77 6.92
CA ASN A 176 -8.62 4.48 8.17
C ASN A 176 -7.26 5.17 8.05
N VAL A 177 -7.22 6.50 8.05
CA VAL A 177 -6.01 7.24 7.68
C VAL A 177 -5.45 8.01 8.87
N PHE A 178 -4.19 7.74 9.21
CA PHE A 178 -3.38 8.49 10.17
C PHE A 178 -2.43 9.43 9.44
N HIS A 179 -2.34 10.67 9.91
CA HIS A 179 -1.44 11.68 9.35
C HIS A 179 -0.32 11.99 10.33
N PHE A 180 0.92 12.02 9.83
CA PHE A 180 2.13 12.42 10.56
C PHE A 180 2.74 13.63 9.84
N ASN A 181 2.51 14.81 10.40
CA ASN A 181 3.01 16.11 9.95
C ASN A 181 2.97 17.09 11.13
N LYS A 182 3.58 18.28 11.03
CA LYS A 182 3.63 19.18 12.20
C LYS A 182 2.26 19.66 12.66
N THR A 183 1.27 19.74 11.78
CA THR A 183 -0.09 20.15 12.14
C THR A 183 -0.85 19.06 12.91
N ALA A 184 -0.73 17.79 12.49
CA ALA A 184 -1.49 16.68 13.06
C ALA A 184 -0.82 16.08 14.29
N THR A 185 0.50 15.95 14.29
CA THR A 185 1.26 15.22 15.32
C THR A 185 2.38 16.05 15.95
N GLY A 186 2.64 17.26 15.49
CA GLY A 186 3.81 18.04 15.88
C GLY A 186 5.10 17.57 15.21
N PRO A 187 6.26 18.14 15.59
CA PRO A 187 7.56 17.71 15.06
C PRO A 187 7.87 16.27 15.45
N VAL A 188 8.81 15.66 14.72
CA VAL A 188 9.31 14.32 15.03
C VAL A 188 9.80 14.28 16.48
N SER A 189 9.22 13.39 17.25
CA SER A 189 9.47 13.19 18.69
C SER A 189 9.47 11.70 19.04
N PRO A 190 9.99 11.30 20.22
CA PRO A 190 9.87 9.93 20.71
C PRO A 190 8.42 9.41 20.73
N THR A 191 7.46 10.27 21.09
CA THR A 191 6.03 9.91 21.11
C THR A 191 5.48 9.62 19.71
N THR A 192 5.80 10.45 18.71
CA THR A 192 5.35 10.20 17.33
C THR A 192 6.02 8.97 16.72
N ASN A 193 7.29 8.70 17.08
CA ASN A 193 7.99 7.49 16.64
C ASN A 193 7.36 6.23 17.25
N ALA A 194 7.06 6.24 18.55
CA ALA A 194 6.37 5.15 19.21
C ALA A 194 4.98 4.88 18.62
N LEU A 195 4.26 5.92 18.19
CA LEU A 195 2.97 5.75 17.52
C LEU A 195 3.12 5.06 16.15
N ILE A 196 4.14 5.42 15.36
CA ILE A 196 4.41 4.74 14.09
C ILE A 196 4.81 3.28 14.34
N GLU A 197 5.67 3.01 15.30
CA GLU A 197 6.04 1.64 15.69
C GLU A 197 4.81 0.82 16.08
N GLN A 198 3.89 1.40 16.86
CA GLN A 198 2.61 0.76 17.19
C GLN A 198 1.74 0.50 15.96
N LEU A 199 1.69 1.42 15.00
CA LEU A 199 0.96 1.22 13.75
C LEU A 199 1.57 0.09 12.91
N PHE A 200 2.90 0.02 12.80
CA PHE A 200 3.56 -1.13 12.16
C PHE A 200 3.21 -2.45 12.85
N ASN A 201 3.30 -2.49 14.18
CA ASN A 201 2.98 -3.70 14.96
C ASN A 201 1.52 -4.13 14.80
N ARG A 202 0.58 -3.17 14.71
CA ARG A 202 -0.83 -3.45 14.44
C ARG A 202 -1.09 -3.77 12.96
N GLY A 203 -0.23 -3.34 12.06
CA GLY A 203 -0.33 -3.51 10.62
C GLY A 203 -0.81 -2.26 9.90
N ILE A 204 -0.27 -2.06 8.71
CA ILE A 204 -0.58 -0.95 7.79
C ILE A 204 -0.85 -1.56 6.42
N GLY A 205 -1.91 -1.15 5.74
CA GLY A 205 -2.17 -1.52 4.34
C GLY A 205 -1.35 -0.69 3.37
N VAL A 206 -1.39 0.63 3.52
CA VAL A 206 -0.65 1.59 2.68
C VAL A 206 0.10 2.58 3.55
N LEU A 207 1.40 2.73 3.32
CA LEU A 207 2.19 3.82 3.89
C LEU A 207 2.58 4.76 2.75
N ASN A 208 2.25 6.04 2.89
CA ASN A 208 2.61 7.08 1.96
C ASN A 208 3.52 8.08 2.63
N TYR A 209 4.71 8.26 2.08
CA TYR A 209 5.63 9.31 2.43
C TYR A 209 5.66 10.36 1.32
N PHE A 210 5.61 11.65 1.68
CA PHE A 210 5.86 12.74 0.74
C PHE A 210 6.81 13.75 1.39
N GLY A 211 7.98 13.96 0.80
CA GLY A 211 9.00 14.83 1.37
C GLY A 211 10.35 14.74 0.68
N HIS A 212 11.38 15.23 1.37
CA HIS A 212 12.75 15.09 0.93
C HIS A 212 13.27 13.66 1.14
N SER A 213 13.88 13.10 0.11
CA SER A 213 14.48 11.77 0.21
C SER A 213 15.77 11.68 -0.59
N SER A 214 16.52 10.63 -0.31
CA SER A 214 17.64 10.14 -1.09
C SER A 214 17.43 8.65 -1.39
N ALA A 215 18.39 8.02 -2.06
CA ALA A 215 18.39 6.57 -2.26
C ALA A 215 18.44 5.76 -0.96
N THR A 216 18.87 6.36 0.17
CA THR A 216 19.16 5.64 1.41
C THR A 216 18.40 6.15 2.62
N ALA A 217 17.76 7.33 2.54
CA ALA A 217 17.09 7.96 3.66
C ALA A 217 15.91 8.86 3.24
N LEU A 218 15.01 9.05 4.18
CA LEU A 218 13.90 9.99 4.20
C LEU A 218 14.19 11.06 5.25
N ASP A 219 13.68 12.27 5.01
CA ASP A 219 13.64 13.34 6.02
C ASP A 219 12.51 13.09 7.04
N TYR A 220 12.52 11.88 7.62
CA TYR A 220 11.66 11.38 8.68
C TYR A 220 12.29 10.09 9.24
N ASN A 221 12.03 9.73 10.50
CA ASN A 221 12.53 8.50 11.12
C ASN A 221 11.78 7.24 10.62
N LEU A 222 11.98 6.90 9.35
CA LEU A 222 11.38 5.76 8.62
C LEU A 222 12.42 5.07 7.72
N ASN A 223 13.67 4.98 8.18
CA ASN A 223 14.81 4.57 7.35
C ASN A 223 15.31 3.15 7.62
N ASN A 224 14.81 2.49 8.67
CA ASN A 224 15.30 1.19 9.11
C ASN A 224 14.15 0.22 9.42
N PRO A 225 13.91 -0.80 8.58
CA PRO A 225 12.84 -1.77 8.83
C PRO A 225 13.05 -2.61 10.10
N ASN A 226 14.29 -2.68 10.64
CA ASN A 226 14.56 -3.43 11.87
C ASN A 226 13.93 -2.82 13.12
N GLN A 227 13.44 -1.58 13.04
CA GLN A 227 12.69 -0.92 14.12
C GLN A 227 11.25 -1.45 14.25
N TYR A 228 10.76 -2.22 13.28
CA TYR A 228 9.35 -2.60 13.20
C TYR A 228 9.15 -4.11 13.31
N ASN A 229 8.04 -4.52 13.94
CA ASN A 229 7.64 -5.92 14.11
C ASN A 229 6.29 -6.16 13.43
N ASN A 230 6.27 -6.18 12.10
CA ASN A 230 5.05 -6.26 11.28
C ASN A 230 4.97 -7.54 10.42
N GLN A 231 5.44 -8.68 10.96
CA GLN A 231 5.37 -9.96 10.26
C GLN A 231 3.94 -10.30 9.82
N GLY A 232 3.77 -10.80 8.60
CA GLY A 232 2.47 -11.01 7.94
C GLY A 232 1.68 -9.74 7.58
N ARG A 233 1.97 -8.57 8.16
CA ARG A 233 1.22 -7.31 7.97
C ARG A 233 2.08 -6.26 7.26
N TYR A 234 2.48 -6.58 6.04
CA TYR A 234 3.40 -5.78 5.25
C TYR A 234 2.69 -4.69 4.44
N PRO A 235 2.93 -3.39 4.69
CA PRO A 235 2.38 -2.32 3.88
C PRO A 235 2.96 -2.28 2.47
N VAL A 236 2.19 -1.70 1.56
CA VAL A 236 2.73 -1.11 0.32
C VAL A 236 3.21 0.30 0.64
N PHE A 237 4.46 0.60 0.27
CA PHE A 237 5.05 1.92 0.42
C PHE A 237 4.89 2.71 -0.88
N LEU A 238 4.35 3.92 -0.76
CA LEU A 238 4.33 4.96 -1.79
C LEU A 238 5.26 6.07 -1.32
N VAL A 239 6.45 6.21 -1.92
CA VAL A 239 7.46 7.16 -1.46
C VAL A 239 7.71 8.21 -2.51
N ASN A 240 7.23 9.42 -2.21
CA ASN A 240 7.24 10.58 -3.09
C ASN A 240 8.35 11.53 -2.65
N GLY A 241 9.49 11.43 -3.33
CA GLY A 241 10.66 12.27 -3.10
C GLY A 241 11.78 11.89 -4.07
N CYS A 242 12.90 12.60 -3.99
CA CYS A 242 14.06 12.34 -4.85
C CYS A 242 14.71 10.98 -4.55
N ASN A 243 15.00 10.20 -5.60
CA ASN A 243 15.85 9.00 -5.57
C ASN A 243 15.42 7.84 -4.65
N ALA A 244 14.29 7.90 -3.94
CA ALA A 244 13.91 6.86 -2.98
C ALA A 244 13.72 5.46 -3.60
N GLY A 245 13.42 5.41 -4.90
CA GLY A 245 13.34 4.19 -5.71
C GLY A 245 14.65 3.83 -6.42
N ASN A 246 15.76 4.55 -6.18
CA ASN A 246 17.04 4.22 -6.80
C ASN A 246 17.71 3.05 -6.09
N PHE A 247 17.38 1.84 -6.53
CA PHE A 247 18.09 0.60 -6.21
C PHE A 247 18.98 0.13 -7.37
N PHE A 248 19.29 1.02 -8.31
CA PHE A 248 20.05 0.73 -9.53
C PHE A 248 21.52 1.16 -9.46
N SER A 249 21.95 1.78 -8.36
CA SER A 249 23.36 2.10 -8.19
C SER A 249 24.18 0.85 -7.85
N PHE A 250 25.37 0.77 -8.44
CA PHE A 250 26.43 -0.15 -8.07
C PHE A 250 26.99 0.25 -6.70
N ASP A 251 27.11 -0.74 -5.82
CA ASP A 251 27.61 -0.53 -4.46
C ASP A 251 28.53 -1.69 -4.09
N VAL A 252 29.82 -1.41 -3.93
CA VAL A 252 30.84 -2.42 -3.59
C VAL A 252 30.51 -3.13 -2.26
N GLY A 253 29.82 -2.44 -1.34
CA GLY A 253 29.41 -2.99 -0.05
C GLY A 253 28.11 -3.80 -0.09
N ARG A 254 27.44 -3.92 -1.24
CA ARG A 254 26.06 -4.46 -1.34
C ARG A 254 25.92 -5.91 -0.85
N PHE A 255 26.99 -6.70 -0.89
CA PHE A 255 26.99 -8.09 -0.38
C PHE A 255 26.99 -8.18 1.15
N SER A 256 27.35 -7.11 1.84
CA SER A 256 27.41 -7.06 3.30
C SER A 256 26.34 -6.14 3.88
N ILE A 257 25.97 -5.06 3.17
CA ILE A 257 25.02 -4.06 3.64
C ILE A 257 24.04 -3.73 2.52
N VAL A 258 22.75 -3.85 2.81
CA VAL A 258 21.69 -3.32 1.94
C VAL A 258 21.54 -1.83 2.22
N SER A 259 21.95 -0.96 1.29
CA SER A 259 22.01 0.49 1.49
C SER A 259 20.77 1.22 0.95
N SER A 260 20.26 0.81 -0.21
CA SER A 260 19.06 1.40 -0.83
C SER A 260 17.84 1.23 0.07
N LEU A 261 17.06 2.30 0.23
CA LEU A 261 15.88 2.34 1.07
C LEU A 261 14.83 1.32 0.60
N ALA A 262 14.56 1.27 -0.71
CA ALA A 262 13.62 0.32 -1.29
C ALA A 262 14.07 -1.14 -1.05
N GLU A 263 15.36 -1.44 -1.26
CA GLU A 263 15.92 -2.78 -0.98
C GLU A 263 15.82 -3.13 0.51
N LYS A 264 16.18 -2.20 1.42
CA LYS A 264 16.08 -2.42 2.87
C LYS A 264 14.67 -2.87 3.26
N PHE A 265 13.64 -2.14 2.85
CA PHE A 265 12.27 -2.45 3.25
C PHE A 265 11.69 -3.68 2.54
N VAL A 266 11.96 -3.86 1.25
CA VAL A 266 11.38 -4.96 0.47
C VAL A 266 12.11 -6.28 0.72
N LEU A 267 13.41 -6.28 0.99
CA LEU A 267 14.19 -7.50 1.22
C LEU A 267 14.38 -7.85 2.70
N ALA A 268 13.95 -7.00 3.63
CA ALA A 268 14.00 -7.35 5.06
C ALA A 268 13.14 -8.59 5.36
N PRO A 269 13.72 -9.66 5.95
CA PRO A 269 12.97 -10.85 6.28
C PRO A 269 11.98 -10.57 7.41
N ASN A 270 10.76 -11.09 7.26
CA ASN A 270 9.69 -11.06 8.24
C ASN A 270 9.22 -9.64 8.66
N ARG A 271 9.65 -8.57 7.99
CA ARG A 271 9.30 -7.18 8.32
C ARG A 271 9.42 -6.25 7.11
N GLY A 272 9.17 -4.96 7.32
CA GLY A 272 9.30 -3.94 6.29
C GLY A 272 8.07 -3.88 5.37
N ALA A 273 8.28 -3.74 4.07
CA ALA A 273 7.21 -3.55 3.08
C ALA A 273 7.06 -4.76 2.15
N ILE A 274 5.88 -4.92 1.55
CA ILE A 274 5.62 -5.94 0.52
C ILE A 274 5.92 -5.44 -0.91
N ALA A 275 5.85 -4.12 -1.07
CA ALA A 275 6.16 -3.42 -2.30
C ALA A 275 6.55 -1.98 -1.99
N PHE A 276 7.38 -1.39 -2.85
CA PHE A 276 7.86 -0.01 -2.72
C PHE A 276 7.78 0.66 -4.10
N LEU A 277 6.91 1.67 -4.21
CA LEU A 277 6.73 2.49 -5.42
C LEU A 277 7.35 3.86 -5.19
N ALA A 278 8.36 4.21 -5.99
CA ALA A 278 9.07 5.48 -5.85
C ALA A 278 9.83 5.88 -7.11
N SER A 279 10.20 7.17 -7.18
CA SER A 279 11.06 7.71 -8.24
C SER A 279 12.50 7.20 -8.13
N THR A 280 13.07 6.77 -9.25
CA THR A 280 14.51 6.44 -9.39
C THR A 280 15.41 7.68 -9.47
N HIS A 281 14.84 8.88 -9.58
CA HIS A 281 15.60 10.12 -9.76
C HIS A 281 14.96 11.30 -9.01
N PHE A 282 15.43 12.52 -9.30
CA PHE A 282 14.81 13.76 -8.83
C PHE A 282 13.31 13.79 -9.06
N GLY A 283 12.59 14.27 -8.05
CA GLY A 283 11.15 14.37 -8.07
C GLY A 283 10.71 15.83 -7.95
N VAL A 284 9.90 16.29 -8.91
CA VAL A 284 9.22 17.57 -8.84
C VAL A 284 7.85 17.40 -8.19
N THR A 285 7.61 18.18 -7.14
CA THR A 285 6.46 18.06 -6.22
C THR A 285 5.11 17.90 -6.92
N THR A 286 4.77 18.77 -7.88
CA THR A 286 3.47 18.73 -8.56
C THR A 286 3.24 17.44 -9.37
N PHE A 287 4.28 16.91 -10.01
CA PHE A 287 4.15 15.70 -10.84
C PHE A 287 4.12 14.43 -10.00
N LEU A 288 4.82 14.43 -8.85
CA LEU A 288 4.64 13.39 -7.84
C LEU A 288 3.21 13.39 -7.31
N ASP A 289 2.61 14.55 -7.06
CA ASP A 289 1.19 14.63 -6.68
C ASP A 289 0.28 14.06 -7.77
N TYR A 290 0.50 14.36 -9.05
CA TYR A 290 -0.33 13.79 -10.10
C TYR A 290 -0.30 12.26 -10.14
N LEU A 291 0.91 11.67 -10.07
CA LEU A 291 1.04 10.22 -9.99
C LEU A 291 0.32 9.67 -8.76
N ASN A 292 0.54 10.29 -7.60
CA ASN A 292 0.00 9.79 -6.35
C ASN A 292 -1.53 9.95 -6.29
N SER A 293 -2.06 11.12 -6.65
CA SER A 293 -3.50 11.36 -6.88
C SER A 293 -4.12 10.32 -7.82
N GLY A 294 -3.48 10.03 -8.96
CA GLY A 294 -3.93 8.99 -9.89
C GLY A 294 -3.94 7.60 -9.25
N PHE A 295 -2.91 7.27 -8.47
CA PHE A 295 -2.81 5.99 -7.77
C PHE A 295 -3.91 5.82 -6.71
N TYR A 296 -4.17 6.85 -5.89
CA TYR A 296 -5.25 6.80 -4.89
C TYR A 296 -6.63 6.71 -5.54
N ARG A 297 -6.87 7.43 -6.65
CA ARG A 297 -8.12 7.34 -7.42
C ARG A 297 -8.32 5.93 -7.97
N SER A 298 -7.27 5.33 -8.53
CA SER A 298 -7.31 3.95 -9.00
C SER A 298 -7.59 2.99 -7.84
N LEU A 299 -6.76 3.00 -6.80
CA LEU A 299 -6.84 2.07 -5.67
C LEU A 299 -8.20 2.10 -4.98
N ALA A 300 -8.79 3.29 -4.84
CA ALA A 300 -10.05 3.47 -4.14
C ALA A 300 -11.29 3.32 -5.04
N ARG A 301 -11.13 3.27 -6.38
CA ARG A 301 -12.26 3.20 -7.33
C ARG A 301 -12.00 2.19 -8.45
N SER A 302 -11.45 2.63 -9.57
CA SER A 302 -11.36 1.88 -10.82
C SER A 302 -10.44 0.67 -10.75
N GLY A 303 -9.40 0.72 -9.91
CA GLY A 303 -8.42 -0.33 -9.65
C GLY A 303 -8.60 -1.07 -8.33
N TYR A 304 -9.72 -0.87 -7.62
CA TYR A 304 -10.01 -1.61 -6.39
C TYR A 304 -10.03 -3.13 -6.64
N ASN A 305 -9.34 -3.91 -5.80
CA ASN A 305 -9.15 -5.36 -5.93
C ASN A 305 -8.42 -5.79 -7.24
N LYS A 306 -7.79 -4.86 -7.96
CA LYS A 306 -6.90 -5.16 -9.08
C LYS A 306 -5.43 -5.23 -8.62
N PRO A 307 -4.57 -5.92 -9.37
CA PRO A 307 -3.11 -5.82 -9.26
C PRO A 307 -2.57 -4.40 -9.09
N ILE A 308 -1.54 -4.23 -8.24
CA ILE A 308 -0.86 -2.96 -8.01
C ILE A 308 -0.29 -2.38 -9.31
N GLY A 309 0.24 -3.21 -10.21
CA GLY A 309 0.77 -2.73 -11.48
C GLY A 309 -0.30 -2.14 -12.42
N LEU A 310 -1.56 -2.58 -12.32
CA LEU A 310 -2.67 -1.92 -13.03
C LEU A 310 -2.99 -0.56 -12.41
N ASN A 311 -2.91 -0.44 -11.08
CA ASN A 311 -3.08 0.83 -10.39
C ASN A 311 -1.97 1.85 -10.75
N ILE A 312 -0.74 1.36 -10.96
CA ILE A 312 0.38 2.17 -11.45
C ILE A 312 0.15 2.63 -12.91
N GLN A 313 -0.34 1.75 -13.77
CA GLN A 313 -0.71 2.13 -15.15
C GLN A 313 -1.80 3.22 -15.18
N GLU A 314 -2.86 3.07 -14.38
CA GLU A 314 -3.93 4.08 -14.26
C GLU A 314 -3.38 5.40 -13.66
N SER A 315 -2.46 5.34 -12.71
CA SER A 315 -1.74 6.49 -12.14
C SER A 315 -0.93 7.27 -13.18
N ILE A 316 -0.11 6.57 -13.98
CA ILE A 316 0.70 7.18 -15.05
C ILE A 316 -0.22 7.80 -16.12
N ALA A 317 -1.29 7.10 -16.50
CA ALA A 317 -2.26 7.60 -17.46
C ALA A 317 -2.99 8.86 -16.95
N TYR A 318 -3.32 8.91 -15.65
CA TYR A 318 -3.90 10.09 -15.01
C TYR A 318 -2.92 11.27 -15.01
N ALA A 319 -1.66 11.06 -14.64
CA ALA A 319 -0.65 12.12 -14.68
C ALA A 319 -0.44 12.69 -16.10
N GLY A 320 -0.52 11.82 -17.12
CA GLY A 320 -0.46 12.21 -18.53
C GLY A 320 -1.62 13.09 -19.03
N GLN A 321 -2.67 13.31 -18.23
CA GLN A 321 -3.77 14.24 -18.59
C GLN A 321 -3.38 15.70 -18.36
N PHE A 322 -2.36 15.96 -17.54
CA PHE A 322 -1.91 17.30 -17.20
C PHE A 322 -0.75 17.72 -18.11
N ASN A 323 -1.08 18.43 -19.20
CA ASN A 323 -0.16 18.76 -20.29
C ASN A 323 0.54 20.13 -20.15
N PHE A 324 0.75 20.63 -18.93
CA PHE A 324 1.41 21.93 -18.77
C PHE A 324 2.94 21.87 -19.00
N ASP A 325 3.55 20.72 -18.73
CA ASP A 325 4.96 20.42 -19.04
C ASP A 325 5.08 18.94 -19.39
N THR A 326 5.14 18.67 -20.70
CA THR A 326 5.19 17.31 -21.23
C THR A 326 6.49 16.59 -20.87
N LEU A 327 7.61 17.30 -20.72
CA LEU A 327 8.90 16.68 -20.45
C LEU A 327 8.94 16.18 -19.01
N THR A 328 8.58 17.03 -18.05
CA THR A 328 8.61 16.64 -16.64
C THR A 328 7.56 15.59 -16.32
N THR A 329 6.34 15.67 -16.89
CA THR A 329 5.34 14.58 -16.78
C THR A 329 5.90 13.26 -17.29
N ARG A 330 6.59 13.29 -18.44
CA ARG A 330 7.24 12.12 -19.03
C ARG A 330 8.33 11.55 -18.12
N LEU A 331 9.22 12.39 -17.59
CA LEU A 331 10.29 11.95 -16.70
C LEU A 331 9.73 11.21 -15.49
N HIS A 332 8.69 11.76 -14.86
CA HIS A 332 8.04 11.14 -13.70
C HIS A 332 7.33 9.82 -14.03
N ALA A 333 6.69 9.72 -15.20
CA ALA A 333 6.08 8.48 -15.66
C ALA A 333 7.14 7.37 -15.90
N GLU A 334 8.30 7.74 -16.44
CA GLU A 334 9.40 6.80 -16.69
C GLU A 334 10.08 6.37 -15.39
N THR A 335 10.35 7.28 -14.45
CA THR A 335 11.19 7.02 -13.28
C THR A 335 10.44 6.46 -12.06
N ASN A 336 9.10 6.45 -12.05
CA ASN A 336 8.34 5.89 -10.95
C ASN A 336 8.27 4.35 -11.06
N THR A 337 9.11 3.65 -10.31
CA THR A 337 9.34 2.20 -10.42
C THR A 337 8.77 1.41 -9.25
N LEU A 338 8.35 0.18 -9.51
CA LEU A 338 7.87 -0.76 -8.50
C LEU A 338 8.96 -1.76 -8.11
N HIS A 339 9.46 -1.66 -6.88
CA HIS A 339 10.18 -2.74 -6.22
C HIS A 339 9.15 -3.66 -5.53
N GLY A 340 8.72 -4.72 -6.22
CA GLY A 340 7.64 -5.61 -5.77
C GLY A 340 7.05 -6.42 -6.92
N ASP A 341 6.25 -7.42 -6.57
CA ASP A 341 5.47 -8.19 -7.54
C ASP A 341 4.31 -7.33 -8.12
N PRO A 342 4.28 -7.09 -9.44
CA PRO A 342 3.27 -6.26 -10.09
C PRO A 342 1.85 -6.84 -10.05
N VAL A 343 1.68 -8.14 -9.77
CA VAL A 343 0.36 -8.78 -9.69
C VAL A 343 -0.22 -8.82 -8.27
N LEU A 344 0.52 -8.36 -7.25
CA LEU A 344 0.03 -8.24 -5.89
C LEU A 344 -1.20 -7.34 -5.80
N LYS A 345 -2.15 -7.73 -4.95
CA LYS A 345 -3.33 -6.91 -4.63
C LYS A 345 -3.14 -6.24 -3.29
N ILE A 346 -3.38 -4.93 -3.25
CA ILE A 346 -3.38 -4.16 -2.00
C ILE A 346 -4.70 -4.47 -1.29
N ASN A 347 -4.60 -5.23 -0.20
CA ASN A 347 -5.70 -5.76 0.63
C ASN A 347 -7.10 -5.28 0.23
N ALA A 348 -7.88 -6.16 -0.39
CA ALA A 348 -9.23 -5.83 -0.84
C ALA A 348 -10.17 -7.02 -0.63
N ALA A 349 -11.40 -6.74 -0.21
CA ALA A 349 -12.48 -7.72 -0.17
C ALA A 349 -13.43 -7.47 -1.35
N PRO A 350 -14.05 -8.50 -1.94
CA PRO A 350 -14.97 -8.30 -3.06
C PRO A 350 -16.26 -7.57 -2.65
N SER A 351 -16.67 -7.72 -1.38
CA SER A 351 -17.94 -7.24 -0.82
C SER A 351 -17.71 -6.54 0.53
N PRO A 352 -18.71 -5.79 1.05
CA PRO A 352 -18.72 -5.35 2.44
C PRO A 352 -18.55 -6.52 3.41
N ASP A 353 -17.94 -6.24 4.57
CA ASP A 353 -17.79 -7.19 5.67
C ASP A 353 -18.01 -6.40 6.97
N PHE A 354 -19.27 -6.33 7.42
CA PHE A 354 -19.62 -5.55 8.59
C PHE A 354 -19.36 -6.34 9.87
N ALA A 355 -18.76 -5.67 10.87
CA ALA A 355 -18.38 -6.31 12.12
C ALA A 355 -18.79 -5.48 13.32
N VAL A 356 -19.32 -6.17 14.33
CA VAL A 356 -19.52 -5.67 15.69
C VAL A 356 -19.09 -6.78 16.65
N GLU A 357 -18.29 -6.43 17.65
CA GLU A 357 -17.74 -7.36 18.63
C GLU A 357 -18.07 -6.89 20.05
N ASN A 358 -18.08 -7.79 21.03
CA ASN A 358 -18.38 -7.44 22.43
C ASN A 358 -17.51 -6.27 22.94
N ALA A 359 -16.22 -6.25 22.59
CA ALA A 359 -15.29 -5.19 22.98
C ALA A 359 -15.63 -3.79 22.40
N THR A 360 -16.47 -3.74 21.37
CA THR A 360 -16.91 -2.51 20.70
C THR A 360 -18.24 -1.97 21.22
N VAL A 361 -18.90 -2.71 22.12
CA VAL A 361 -20.16 -2.31 22.77
C VAL A 361 -19.85 -1.97 24.23
N THR A 362 -19.93 -0.69 24.56
CA THR A 362 -19.61 -0.18 25.91
C THR A 362 -20.83 0.42 26.59
N LEU A 363 -20.86 0.29 27.91
CA LEU A 363 -21.90 0.85 28.78
C LEU A 363 -21.34 2.02 29.59
N SER A 364 -22.15 3.04 29.83
CA SER A 364 -21.84 4.14 30.74
C SER A 364 -23.06 4.45 31.63
N PRO A 365 -22.99 4.19 32.94
CA PRO A 365 -21.87 3.59 33.68
C PRO A 365 -21.58 2.13 33.26
N GLN A 366 -20.36 1.66 33.53
CA GLN A 366 -19.96 0.26 33.25
C GLN A 366 -20.74 -0.75 34.10
N VAL A 367 -21.08 -0.35 35.33
CA VAL A 367 -21.98 -1.09 36.22
C VAL A 367 -23.28 -0.29 36.30
N VAL A 368 -24.36 -0.89 35.81
CA VAL A 368 -25.70 -0.29 35.84
C VAL A 368 -26.43 -0.77 37.09
N SER A 369 -26.81 0.17 37.95
CA SER A 369 -27.60 -0.08 39.16
C SER A 369 -29.09 0.02 38.87
N VAL A 370 -29.92 -0.75 39.59
CA VAL A 370 -31.38 -0.56 39.58
C VAL A 370 -31.82 0.78 40.16
N ALA A 371 -30.92 1.51 40.83
CA ALA A 371 -31.17 2.87 41.29
C ALA A 371 -30.84 3.93 40.23
N ASP A 372 -30.17 3.57 39.13
CA ASP A 372 -29.95 4.48 38.02
C ASP A 372 -31.28 4.73 37.30
N ASN A 373 -31.49 5.94 36.79
CA ASN A 373 -32.65 6.23 35.94
C ASN A 373 -32.44 5.74 34.50
N GLN A 374 -31.20 5.79 34.03
CA GLN A 374 -30.81 5.46 32.66
C GLN A 374 -29.33 5.11 32.59
N PHE A 375 -28.94 4.42 31.51
CA PHE A 375 -27.55 4.17 31.14
C PHE A 375 -27.36 4.39 29.64
N THR A 376 -26.13 4.67 29.24
CA THR A 376 -25.75 4.85 27.84
C THR A 376 -25.15 3.58 27.27
N VAL A 377 -25.61 3.16 26.10
CA VAL A 377 -25.00 2.14 25.27
C VAL A 377 -24.30 2.83 24.11
N LYS A 378 -23.00 2.58 23.92
CA LYS A 378 -22.26 2.98 22.73
C LYS A 378 -21.78 1.74 21.99
N SER A 379 -22.16 1.60 20.72
CA SER A 379 -21.76 0.49 19.87
C SER A 379 -20.96 1.02 18.69
N VAL A 380 -19.70 0.60 18.56
CA VAL A 380 -18.86 0.92 17.40
C VAL A 380 -18.94 -0.21 16.39
N LEU A 381 -19.34 0.13 15.18
CA LEU A 381 -19.59 -0.77 14.08
C LEU A 381 -18.51 -0.56 13.02
N TYR A 382 -18.00 -1.63 12.43
CA TYR A 382 -16.92 -1.59 11.45
C TYR A 382 -17.37 -2.13 10.11
N ASN A 383 -16.72 -1.68 9.03
CA ASN A 383 -16.69 -2.36 7.74
C ASN A 383 -15.24 -2.75 7.43
N LEU A 384 -14.95 -4.04 7.50
CA LEU A 384 -13.66 -4.66 7.26
C LEU A 384 -13.42 -4.98 5.78
N GLY A 385 -14.47 -4.90 4.96
CA GLY A 385 -14.45 -5.21 3.55
C GLY A 385 -14.58 -3.98 2.65
N LYS A 386 -15.19 -4.18 1.47
CA LYS A 386 -15.42 -3.11 0.48
C LYS A 386 -16.42 -2.09 1.01
N ALA A 387 -16.07 -0.81 0.88
CA ALA A 387 -16.96 0.29 1.22
C ALA A 387 -17.88 0.62 0.04
N THR A 388 -19.05 -0.01 0.03
CA THR A 388 -20.11 0.21 -0.96
C THR A 388 -21.48 0.32 -0.29
N GLY A 389 -22.51 0.62 -1.08
CA GLY A 389 -23.87 0.80 -0.61
C GLY A 389 -24.12 2.17 0.03
N ASP A 390 -25.39 2.53 0.08
CA ASP A 390 -25.87 3.82 0.59
C ASP A 390 -26.23 3.72 2.07
N SER A 391 -26.82 2.60 2.50
CA SER A 391 -27.24 2.36 3.87
C SER A 391 -27.09 0.91 4.30
N VAL A 392 -27.06 0.67 5.61
CA VAL A 392 -27.05 -0.64 6.25
C VAL A 392 -28.01 -0.65 7.43
N LEU A 393 -28.77 -1.74 7.62
CA LEU A 393 -29.66 -1.89 8.76
C LEU A 393 -28.85 -2.19 10.02
N VAL A 394 -29.16 -1.46 11.09
CA VAL A 394 -28.66 -1.78 12.42
C VAL A 394 -29.82 -2.01 13.36
N ASN A 395 -29.77 -3.14 14.06
CA ASN A 395 -30.74 -3.57 15.05
C ASN A 395 -30.05 -3.69 16.40
N ILE A 396 -30.58 -3.03 17.42
CA ILE A 396 -30.13 -3.16 18.81
C ILE A 396 -31.32 -3.63 19.63
N ARG A 397 -31.15 -4.78 20.29
CA ARG A 397 -32.14 -5.39 21.19
C ARG A 397 -31.58 -5.47 22.59
N ARG A 398 -32.45 -5.30 23.58
CA ARG A 398 -32.18 -5.59 24.97
C ARG A 398 -32.94 -6.85 25.36
N GLN A 399 -32.22 -7.86 25.84
CA GLN A 399 -32.80 -9.00 26.53
C GLN A 399 -32.91 -8.68 28.02
N TYR A 400 -34.11 -8.85 28.58
CA TYR A 400 -34.39 -8.65 30.00
C TYR A 400 -34.12 -9.93 30.82
N PRO A 401 -34.07 -9.84 32.16
CA PRO A 401 -33.82 -11.00 33.02
C PRO A 401 -34.83 -12.15 32.87
N ASP A 402 -36.05 -11.85 32.43
CA ASP A 402 -37.10 -12.85 32.16
C ASP A 402 -36.95 -13.56 30.79
N GLY A 403 -35.93 -13.19 30.02
CA GLY A 403 -35.66 -13.72 28.68
C GLY A 403 -36.39 -13.00 27.55
N SER A 404 -37.30 -12.06 27.83
CA SER A 404 -38.01 -11.28 26.82
C SER A 404 -37.09 -10.24 26.15
N PHE A 405 -37.45 -9.83 24.93
CA PHE A 405 -36.66 -8.88 24.14
C PHE A 405 -37.44 -7.59 23.89
N ALA A 406 -36.74 -6.45 24.03
CA ALA A 406 -37.18 -5.18 23.47
C ALA A 406 -36.23 -4.72 22.37
N THR A 407 -36.79 -4.32 21.23
CA THR A 407 -36.04 -3.60 20.20
C THR A 407 -35.90 -2.16 20.64
N VAL A 408 -34.67 -1.72 20.90
CA VAL A 408 -34.36 -0.35 21.36
C VAL A 408 -33.84 0.53 20.22
N TYR A 409 -33.39 -0.07 19.13
CA TYR A 409 -33.04 0.62 17.90
C TYR A 409 -33.23 -0.29 16.70
N ASN A 410 -33.87 0.22 15.65
CA ASN A 410 -34.02 -0.48 14.39
C ASN A 410 -34.13 0.54 13.26
N SER A 411 -33.00 0.88 12.65
CA SER A 411 -32.96 1.88 11.60
C SER A 411 -31.85 1.60 10.62
N ARG A 412 -32.03 2.07 9.38
CA ARG A 412 -30.96 2.13 8.40
C ARG A 412 -30.12 3.38 8.68
N ILE A 413 -28.82 3.17 8.83
CA ILE A 413 -27.82 4.24 8.89
C ILE A 413 -27.08 4.33 7.56
N ARG A 414 -26.38 5.43 7.31
CA ARG A 414 -25.46 5.52 6.16
C ARG A 414 -24.47 4.36 6.21
N SER A 415 -24.20 3.74 5.05
CA SER A 415 -23.28 2.60 4.97
C SER A 415 -21.91 2.97 5.54
N ILE A 416 -21.40 2.12 6.42
CA ILE A 416 -20.14 2.35 7.12
C ILE A 416 -18.98 2.14 6.17
N ARG A 417 -18.13 3.17 6.02
CA ARG A 417 -16.93 3.10 5.17
C ARG A 417 -15.78 2.38 5.88
N PHE A 418 -15.46 2.77 7.12
CA PHE A 418 -14.49 2.11 7.98
C PHE A 418 -15.08 1.76 9.34
N ALA A 419 -15.47 2.77 10.11
CA ALA A 419 -16.10 2.62 11.42
C ALA A 419 -17.04 3.79 11.68
N ASP A 420 -18.15 3.52 12.37
CA ASP A 420 -19.09 4.53 12.90
C ASP A 420 -19.66 4.04 14.24
N SER A 421 -20.36 4.89 14.99
CA SER A 421 -20.94 4.48 16.27
C SER A 421 -22.38 4.93 16.46
N ILE A 422 -23.16 4.07 17.11
CA ILE A 422 -24.50 4.38 17.60
C ILE A 422 -24.42 4.56 19.10
N THR A 423 -25.04 5.62 19.61
CA THR A 423 -25.14 5.90 21.05
C THR A 423 -26.60 6.04 21.44
N LEU A 424 -27.05 5.25 22.41
CA LEU A 424 -28.43 5.23 22.91
C LEU A 424 -28.45 5.45 24.42
N GLN A 425 -29.41 6.22 24.91
CA GLN A 425 -29.76 6.25 26.33
C GLN A 425 -30.95 5.34 26.55
N LEU A 426 -30.78 4.34 27.42
CA LEU A 426 -31.80 3.35 27.75
C LEU A 426 -32.27 3.55 29.19
N PRO A 427 -33.58 3.55 29.45
CA PRO A 427 -34.10 3.68 30.81
C PRO A 427 -33.84 2.39 31.62
N VAL A 428 -33.75 2.57 32.93
CA VAL A 428 -33.75 1.47 33.90
C VAL A 428 -35.09 1.45 34.62
N LEU A 429 -35.76 0.31 34.58
CA LEU A 429 -37.00 0.07 35.34
C LEU A 429 -36.71 -0.92 36.46
N PRO A 430 -36.65 -0.50 37.74
CA PRO A 430 -36.23 -1.37 38.85
C PRO A 430 -37.07 -2.65 38.98
N SER A 431 -38.36 -2.59 38.64
CA SER A 431 -39.29 -3.71 38.70
C SER A 431 -39.08 -4.78 37.62
N ARG A 432 -38.43 -4.43 36.50
CA ARG A 432 -38.21 -5.32 35.35
C ARG A 432 -36.74 -5.68 35.15
N ASP A 433 -35.85 -4.72 35.35
CA ASP A 433 -34.47 -4.78 34.90
C ASP A 433 -33.52 -5.42 35.93
N ARG A 434 -34.02 -5.80 37.11
CA ARG A 434 -33.23 -6.44 38.17
C ARG A 434 -32.78 -7.84 37.73
N GLY A 435 -31.49 -8.00 37.45
CA GLY A 435 -30.88 -9.28 37.08
C GLY A 435 -29.99 -9.15 35.83
N GLU A 436 -29.70 -10.28 35.18
CA GLU A 436 -28.89 -10.29 33.97
C GLU A 436 -29.66 -9.66 32.80
N ASN A 437 -29.08 -8.64 32.20
CA ASN A 437 -29.57 -8.02 30.98
C ASN A 437 -28.51 -8.21 29.88
N ARG A 438 -28.93 -8.35 28.62
CA ARG A 438 -28.00 -8.42 27.49
C ARG A 438 -28.34 -7.37 26.45
N ILE A 439 -27.32 -6.68 25.95
CA ILE A 439 -27.43 -5.82 24.77
C ILE A 439 -26.93 -6.61 23.57
N ILE A 440 -27.79 -6.77 22.57
CA ILE A 440 -27.50 -7.52 21.34
C ILE A 440 -27.53 -6.52 20.19
N VAL A 441 -26.39 -6.37 19.54
CA VAL A 441 -26.23 -5.49 18.38
C VAL A 441 -26.06 -6.36 17.14
N THR A 442 -26.82 -6.08 16.10
CA THR A 442 -26.74 -6.75 14.81
C THR A 442 -26.67 -5.69 13.72
N ILE A 443 -25.78 -5.89 12.76
CA ILE A 443 -25.62 -5.07 11.57
C ILE A 443 -25.79 -5.99 10.35
N ASP A 444 -26.41 -5.47 9.29
CA ASP A 444 -26.66 -6.22 8.06
C ASP A 444 -27.57 -7.44 8.27
N GLY A 445 -28.64 -7.25 9.05
CA GLY A 445 -29.63 -8.29 9.35
C GLY A 445 -30.85 -8.32 8.42
N ASP A 446 -30.67 -7.84 7.18
CA ASP A 446 -31.73 -7.77 6.14
C ASP A 446 -32.17 -9.15 5.61
#